data_AF-A0A8J8NQD1-F1
#
_entry.id   AF-A0A8J8NQD1-F1
#
_cell.length_a   1.000
_cell.length_b   1.000
_cell.length_c   1.000
_cell.angle_alpha   90.00
_cell.angle_beta   90.00
_cell.angle_gamma   90.00
#
_symmetry.space_group_name_H-M   'P 1'
#
loop_
_entity.id
_entity.type
_entity.pdbx_description
1 polymer ?
#
loop_
_entity_poly.entity_id
_entity_poly.type
_entity_poly.pdbx_seq_one_letter_code
_entity_poly.pdbx_strand_id
1 'polypeptide(L)'
;MEQSVVIQESTFVKDTLSLSDNSSSTTGNSPSDSPQLGNSPQQQQEEMLALLHKQKHIMAHSISSLTSEITSDEGLMRELHQAKVIIIRHANSTFNLKWSQVEKEIKLQAPPEVDPFLSVVSDRDLLDCPLSDLGIKQCEEASATASRLANVSAVFISPLRRALQTAYLLFKSHPNFASINFVIHPHLRENMHTVCDVPEDWSVVEEQYRLLFPNLNTSFVQHVSKEGPWYISQLQDPTRTELKATLQSDVSKHHHDVVMEKVLATYPERVESAYNTNQRVQSFKHFLQGYMENSHGQICVVGHSQHFTYMTATKWNSFTEPPVEYRFLANCEFYPFDKHLTPVDI
;
A
#
# COMPACT_ATOMS: atom_id res chain seq x y z
N MET A 1 19.70 -15.21 24.84
CA MET A 1 20.66 -14.30 24.19
C MET A 1 19.87 -13.49 23.18
N GLU A 2 19.39 -12.31 23.57
CA GLU A 2 18.78 -11.37 22.62
C GLU A 2 19.91 -10.81 21.74
N GLN A 3 20.06 -11.32 20.53
CA GLN A 3 20.82 -10.60 19.52
C GLN A 3 19.95 -9.39 19.14
N SER A 4 20.24 -8.24 19.73
CA SER A 4 19.79 -6.97 19.18
C SER A 4 20.40 -6.87 17.80
N VAL A 5 19.63 -7.19 16.76
CA VAL A 5 19.97 -6.82 15.40
C VAL A 5 19.96 -5.30 15.41
N VAL A 6 21.14 -4.71 15.61
CA VAL A 6 21.39 -3.31 15.33
C VAL A 6 21.28 -3.22 13.82
N ILE A 7 20.05 -3.01 13.33
CA ILE A 7 19.80 -2.65 11.95
C ILE A 7 20.51 -1.30 11.81
N GLN A 8 21.73 -1.32 11.30
CA GLN A 8 22.37 -0.13 10.78
C GLN A 8 21.49 0.30 9.61
N GLU A 9 20.51 1.16 9.88
CA GLU A 9 19.82 1.89 8.84
C GLU A 9 20.92 2.56 8.01
N SER A 10 21.07 2.07 6.78
CA SER A 10 22.07 2.57 5.87
C SER A 10 21.88 4.08 5.73
N THR A 11 22.98 4.80 5.64
CA THR A 11 23.09 6.25 5.37
C THR A 11 22.41 6.73 4.08
N PHE A 12 21.58 5.89 3.46
CA PHE A 12 20.97 6.07 2.15
C PHE A 12 20.01 7.27 2.07
N VAL A 13 19.36 7.65 3.18
CA VAL A 13 18.49 8.84 3.21
C VAL A 13 19.29 10.15 3.13
N LYS A 14 20.59 10.14 3.47
CA LYS A 14 21.44 11.34 3.38
C LYS A 14 22.19 11.43 2.05
N ASP A 15 22.54 10.31 1.43
CA ASP A 15 23.43 10.31 0.25
C ASP A 15 22.71 10.44 -1.11
N THR A 16 21.39 10.30 -1.17
CA THR A 16 20.61 10.46 -2.42
C THR A 16 20.12 11.89 -2.72
N LEU A 17 20.44 12.88 -1.87
CA LEU A 17 20.02 14.28 -2.05
C LEU A 17 21.15 15.26 -2.43
N SER A 18 22.33 14.78 -2.82
CA SER A 18 23.40 15.65 -3.35
C SER A 18 23.49 15.61 -4.88
N LEU A 19 22.45 16.10 -5.56
CA LEU A 19 22.62 16.58 -6.94
C LEU A 19 23.12 18.02 -6.87
N SER A 20 24.39 18.16 -7.23
CA SER A 20 25.15 19.41 -7.28
C SER A 20 24.43 20.54 -8.02
N ASP A 21 24.30 21.67 -7.34
CA ASP A 21 24.03 22.99 -7.93
C ASP A 21 25.08 23.32 -8.99
N ASN A 22 24.71 23.23 -10.27
CA ASN A 22 25.47 23.80 -11.36
C ASN A 22 24.77 25.09 -11.81
N SER A 23 25.19 26.21 -11.22
CA SER A 23 24.81 27.54 -11.65
C SER A 23 25.54 27.89 -12.96
N SER A 24 24.87 27.73 -14.09
CA SER A 24 25.26 28.38 -15.34
C SER A 24 24.23 29.44 -15.72
N SER A 25 24.71 30.68 -15.75
CA SER A 25 23.95 31.85 -16.16
C SER A 25 23.67 31.81 -17.67
N THR A 26 22.41 31.76 -18.06
CA THR A 26 21.96 32.08 -19.41
C THR A 26 20.84 33.12 -19.37
N THR A 27 21.09 34.17 -20.13
CA THR A 27 20.23 35.33 -20.36
C THR A 27 19.02 34.98 -21.22
N GLY A 28 17.85 35.47 -20.80
CA GLY A 28 16.82 36.05 -21.68
C GLY A 28 15.98 35.12 -22.54
N ASN A 29 14.72 34.91 -22.14
CA ASN A 29 13.53 35.08 -22.98
C ASN A 29 12.26 34.88 -22.13
N SER A 30 11.40 35.90 -22.09
CA SER A 30 10.08 35.85 -21.44
C SER A 30 9.10 35.04 -22.29
N PRO A 31 8.44 33.99 -21.77
CA PRO A 31 7.29 33.40 -22.43
C PRO A 31 6.02 34.15 -22.03
N SER A 32 5.21 34.45 -23.04
CA SER A 32 3.84 34.91 -22.89
C SER A 32 2.97 33.75 -22.39
N ASP A 33 2.52 33.83 -21.13
CA ASP A 33 1.56 32.90 -20.54
C ASP A 33 0.19 33.05 -21.20
N SER A 34 -0.09 32.19 -22.17
CA SER A 34 -1.47 31.92 -22.59
C SER A 34 -2.07 30.92 -21.60
N PRO A 35 -3.24 31.20 -21.01
CA PRO A 35 -3.89 30.25 -20.11
C PRO A 35 -4.20 28.96 -20.86
N GLN A 36 -3.63 27.84 -20.39
CA GLN A 36 -4.02 26.52 -20.88
C GLN A 36 -5.49 26.31 -20.53
N LEU A 37 -6.33 26.24 -21.55
CA LEU A 37 -7.73 25.81 -21.43
C LEU A 37 -7.73 24.40 -20.84
N GLY A 38 -8.21 24.29 -19.59
CA GLY A 38 -8.40 22.99 -18.94
C GLY A 38 -9.34 22.10 -19.75
N ASN A 39 -9.16 20.78 -19.59
CA ASN A 39 -10.01 19.78 -20.22
C ASN A 39 -11.49 20.07 -19.94
N SER A 40 -12.34 19.91 -20.96
CA SER A 40 -13.78 20.00 -20.78
C SER A 40 -14.28 18.92 -19.79
N PRO A 41 -15.39 19.15 -19.07
CA PRO A 41 -15.98 18.14 -18.17
C PRO A 41 -16.20 16.79 -18.85
N GLN A 42 -16.53 16.79 -20.15
CA GLN A 42 -16.69 15.58 -20.95
C GLN A 42 -15.37 14.81 -21.12
N GLN A 43 -14.25 15.50 -21.34
CA GLN A 43 -12.93 14.86 -21.43
C GLN A 43 -12.48 14.26 -20.09
N GLN A 44 -12.74 14.95 -18.98
CA GLN A 44 -12.45 14.42 -17.64
C GLN A 44 -13.26 13.14 -17.34
N GLN A 45 -14.54 13.12 -17.75
CA GLN A 45 -15.39 11.94 -17.62
C GLN A 45 -14.92 10.77 -18.50
N GLU A 46 -14.50 11.03 -19.74
CA GLU A 46 -13.95 10.02 -20.64
C GLU A 46 -12.63 9.44 -20.12
N GLU A 47 -11.75 10.27 -19.56
CA GLU A 47 -10.50 9.84 -18.91
C GLU A 47 -10.76 8.97 -17.68
N MET A 48 -11.73 9.35 -16.83
CA MET A 48 -12.14 8.56 -15.67
C MET A 48 -12.72 7.19 -16.09
N LEU A 49 -13.60 7.16 -17.10
CA LEU A 49 -14.15 5.91 -17.63
C LEU A 49 -13.07 5.03 -18.26
N ALA A 50 -12.09 5.62 -18.95
CA ALA A 50 -10.95 4.89 -19.51
C ALA A 50 -10.06 4.30 -18.39
N LEU A 51 -9.84 5.04 -17.30
CA LEU A 51 -9.10 4.55 -16.13
C LEU A 51 -9.84 3.38 -15.46
N LEU A 52 -11.17 3.49 -15.28
CA LEU A 52 -12.02 2.41 -14.75
C LEU A 52 -12.02 1.19 -15.69
N HIS A 53 -12.07 1.39 -17.01
CA HIS A 53 -11.97 0.32 -18.00
C HIS A 53 -10.60 -0.37 -17.97
N LYS A 54 -9.51 0.39 -17.81
CA LYS A 54 -8.15 -0.15 -17.66
C LYS A 54 -8.07 -1.01 -16.40
N GLN A 55 -8.56 -0.51 -15.26
CA GLN A 55 -8.64 -1.27 -14.01
C GLN A 55 -9.48 -2.54 -14.17
N LYS A 56 -10.60 -2.47 -14.89
CA LYS A 56 -11.47 -3.62 -15.20
C LYS A 56 -10.79 -4.66 -16.09
N HIS A 57 -10.03 -4.24 -17.09
CA HIS A 57 -9.31 -5.16 -17.97
C HIS A 57 -8.21 -5.92 -17.21
N ILE A 58 -7.52 -5.23 -16.29
CA ILE A 58 -6.56 -5.83 -15.35
C ILE A 58 -7.25 -6.87 -14.45
N MET A 59 -8.43 -6.54 -13.89
CA MET A 59 -9.18 -7.48 -13.05
C MET A 59 -9.71 -8.69 -13.84
N ALA A 60 -10.21 -8.48 -15.06
CA ALA A 60 -10.74 -9.55 -15.91
C ALA A 60 -9.66 -10.51 -16.41
N HIS A 61 -8.45 -10.03 -16.73
CA HIS A 61 -7.31 -10.88 -17.05
C HIS A 61 -6.83 -11.71 -15.85
N SER A 62 -6.90 -11.14 -14.64
CA SER A 62 -6.60 -11.89 -13.41
C SER A 62 -7.58 -13.04 -13.18
N ILE A 63 -8.86 -12.86 -13.53
CA ILE A 63 -9.91 -13.89 -13.43
C ILE A 63 -9.80 -14.96 -14.54
N SER A 64 -9.52 -14.58 -15.78
CA SER A 64 -9.38 -15.53 -16.91
C SER A 64 -8.16 -16.47 -16.75
N SER A 65 -7.08 -15.95 -16.14
CA SER A 65 -5.88 -16.73 -15.79
C SER A 65 -6.12 -17.76 -14.68
N LEU A 66 -7.21 -17.69 -13.92
CA LEU A 66 -7.51 -18.60 -12.81
C LEU A 66 -8.31 -19.83 -13.23
N THR A 67 -8.82 -19.89 -14.47
CA THR A 67 -9.77 -20.92 -14.89
C THR A 67 -9.20 -22.07 -15.72
N SER A 68 -7.91 -22.09 -16.07
CA SER A 68 -7.32 -23.20 -16.87
C SER A 68 -6.07 -23.85 -16.29
N GLU A 69 -5.57 -23.40 -15.13
CA GLU A 69 -4.59 -24.14 -14.36
C GLU A 69 -5.07 -24.22 -12.92
N ILE A 70 -5.89 -25.24 -12.66
CA ILE A 70 -5.83 -25.94 -11.37
C ILE A 70 -4.42 -26.56 -11.32
N THR A 71 -3.41 -25.73 -11.10
CA THR A 71 -2.30 -26.14 -10.27
C THR A 71 -2.98 -26.55 -8.97
N SER A 72 -3.02 -27.85 -8.71
CA SER A 72 -3.59 -28.40 -7.48
C SER A 72 -3.12 -27.55 -6.30
N ASP A 73 -3.93 -27.37 -5.27
CA ASP A 73 -3.53 -26.71 -4.01
C ASP A 73 -2.11 -27.13 -3.55
N GLU A 74 -1.73 -28.39 -3.78
CA GLU A 74 -0.37 -28.92 -3.57
C GLU A 74 0.77 -28.29 -4.40
N GLY A 75 0.48 -27.89 -5.64
CA GLY A 75 1.41 -27.20 -6.54
C GLY A 75 1.72 -25.80 -6.03
N LEU A 76 0.68 -25.03 -5.69
CA LEU A 76 0.83 -23.73 -5.04
C LEU A 76 1.62 -23.87 -3.73
N MET A 77 1.24 -24.83 -2.88
CA MET A 77 1.92 -25.05 -1.61
C MET A 77 3.40 -25.43 -1.77
N ARG A 78 3.74 -26.19 -2.82
CA ARG A 78 5.14 -26.48 -3.16
C ARG A 78 5.92 -25.22 -3.49
N GLU A 79 5.35 -24.33 -4.31
CA GLU A 79 5.99 -23.04 -4.62
C GLU A 79 6.13 -22.17 -3.37
N LEU A 80 5.08 -22.11 -2.55
CA LEU A 80 5.10 -21.35 -1.30
C LEU A 80 6.15 -21.90 -0.33
N HIS A 81 6.32 -23.22 -0.19
CA HIS A 81 7.36 -23.82 0.66
C HIS A 81 8.79 -23.59 0.16
N GLN A 82 8.97 -23.40 -1.15
CA GLN A 82 10.27 -23.07 -1.74
C GLN A 82 10.62 -21.58 -1.59
N ALA A 83 9.61 -20.73 -1.44
CA ALA A 83 9.82 -19.29 -1.35
C ALA A 83 10.42 -18.87 0.00
N LYS A 84 11.39 -17.96 -0.01
CA LYS A 84 11.87 -17.27 1.20
C LYS A 84 10.95 -16.12 1.59
N VAL A 85 10.38 -15.43 0.61
CA VAL A 85 9.44 -14.32 0.80
C VAL A 85 8.12 -14.64 0.14
N ILE A 86 7.04 -14.47 0.89
CA ILE A 86 5.67 -14.59 0.43
C ILE A 86 4.96 -13.26 0.69
N ILE A 87 4.35 -12.68 -0.34
CA ILE A 87 3.50 -11.49 -0.18
C ILE A 87 2.02 -11.92 -0.14
N ILE A 88 1.21 -11.22 0.65
CA ILE A 88 -0.20 -11.51 0.90
C ILE A 88 -1.00 -10.21 0.89
N ARG A 89 -1.94 -10.07 -0.04
CA ARG A 89 -2.84 -8.90 -0.05
C ARG A 89 -3.87 -9.02 1.06
N HIS A 90 -4.16 -7.90 1.74
CA HIS A 90 -5.23 -7.85 2.73
C HIS A 90 -6.59 -8.29 2.19
N ALA A 91 -7.49 -8.72 3.07
CA ALA A 91 -8.85 -9.13 2.71
C ALA A 91 -9.77 -7.94 2.38
N ASN A 92 -11.02 -8.21 1.98
CA ASN A 92 -11.98 -7.17 1.66
C ASN A 92 -12.24 -6.25 2.87
N SER A 93 -12.06 -4.93 2.70
CA SER A 93 -12.41 -3.93 3.71
C SER A 93 -13.86 -3.46 3.61
N THR A 94 -14.37 -2.81 4.65
CA THR A 94 -15.67 -2.13 4.60
C THR A 94 -15.72 -1.04 3.52
N PHE A 95 -14.60 -0.36 3.25
CA PHE A 95 -14.46 0.53 2.09
C PHE A 95 -14.61 -0.23 0.76
N ASN A 96 -13.91 -1.37 0.59
CA ASN A 96 -14.04 -2.15 -0.65
C ASN A 96 -15.49 -2.62 -0.88
N LEU A 97 -16.18 -3.00 0.18
CA LEU A 97 -17.59 -3.39 0.13
C LEU A 97 -18.47 -2.23 -0.35
N LYS A 98 -18.37 -1.05 0.27
CA LYS A 98 -19.14 0.15 -0.14
C LYS A 98 -18.81 0.58 -1.57
N TRP A 99 -17.53 0.60 -1.94
CA TRP A 99 -17.09 0.90 -3.31
C TRP A 99 -17.73 -0.06 -4.33
N SER A 100 -17.70 -1.37 -4.06
CA SER A 100 -18.32 -2.38 -4.92
C SER A 100 -19.84 -2.29 -4.98
N GLN A 101 -20.51 -1.78 -3.95
CA GLN A 101 -21.95 -1.52 -3.97
C GLN A 101 -22.28 -0.38 -4.94
N VAL A 102 -21.58 0.75 -4.82
CA VAL A 102 -21.71 1.89 -5.72
C VAL A 102 -21.43 1.49 -7.17
N GLU A 103 -20.37 0.71 -7.43
CA GLU A 103 -20.09 0.17 -8.77
C GLU A 103 -21.22 -0.67 -9.36
N LYS A 104 -21.94 -1.44 -8.52
CA LYS A 104 -23.09 -2.26 -8.97
C LYS A 104 -24.30 -1.38 -9.27
N GLU A 105 -24.56 -0.38 -8.44
CA GLU A 105 -25.69 0.55 -8.62
C GLU A 105 -25.55 1.35 -9.92
N ILE A 106 -24.36 1.88 -10.22
CA ILE A 106 -24.08 2.61 -11.47
C ILE A 106 -24.32 1.72 -12.69
N LYS A 107 -23.94 0.44 -12.64
CA LYS A 107 -24.15 -0.50 -13.76
C LYS A 107 -25.62 -0.76 -14.06
N LEU A 108 -26.51 -0.53 -13.09
CA LEU A 108 -27.94 -0.76 -13.22
C LEU A 108 -28.72 0.50 -13.59
N GLN A 109 -28.09 1.68 -13.56
CA GLN A 109 -28.75 2.98 -13.71
C GLN A 109 -28.11 3.81 -14.83
N ALA A 110 -28.77 4.89 -15.23
CA ALA A 110 -28.16 5.89 -16.10
C ALA A 110 -26.97 6.55 -15.36
N PRO A 111 -25.91 6.99 -16.08
CA PRO A 111 -24.78 7.66 -15.45
C PRO A 111 -25.27 8.87 -14.64
N PRO A 112 -24.91 8.98 -13.35
CA PRO A 112 -25.31 10.11 -12.53
C PRO A 112 -24.62 11.40 -12.99
N GLU A 113 -25.24 12.55 -12.71
CA GLU A 113 -24.65 13.88 -12.99
C GLU A 113 -23.45 14.20 -12.08
N VAL A 114 -23.39 13.59 -10.90
CA VAL A 114 -22.33 13.76 -9.89
C VAL A 114 -21.55 12.46 -9.78
N ASP A 115 -20.24 12.55 -9.51
CA ASP A 115 -19.43 11.36 -9.26
C ASP A 115 -20.01 10.56 -8.08
N PRO A 116 -20.54 9.34 -8.34
CA PRO A 116 -21.19 8.53 -7.33
C PRO A 116 -20.23 8.05 -6.22
N PHE A 117 -18.93 7.98 -6.51
CA PHE A 117 -17.91 7.56 -5.55
C PHE A 117 -17.53 8.66 -4.56
N LEU A 118 -17.86 9.93 -4.83
CA LEU A 118 -17.54 11.02 -3.92
C LEU A 118 -18.18 10.81 -2.54
N SER A 119 -19.36 10.20 -2.49
CA SER A 119 -20.02 9.81 -1.24
C SER A 119 -19.21 8.81 -0.41
N VAL A 120 -18.50 7.88 -1.06
CA VAL A 120 -17.64 6.89 -0.40
C VAL A 120 -16.30 7.50 -0.03
N VAL A 121 -15.71 8.32 -0.90
CA VAL A 121 -14.42 8.98 -0.66
C VAL A 121 -14.49 10.05 0.43
N SER A 122 -15.65 10.66 0.65
CA SER A 122 -15.86 11.64 1.73
C SER A 122 -16.38 11.04 3.04
N ASP A 123 -16.67 9.74 3.07
CA ASP A 123 -17.21 9.06 4.24
C ASP A 123 -16.13 8.82 5.31
N ARG A 124 -16.15 9.66 6.35
CA ARG A 124 -15.17 9.64 7.44
C ARG A 124 -15.21 8.35 8.27
N ASP A 125 -16.33 7.61 8.27
CA ASP A 125 -16.41 6.32 8.95
C ASP A 125 -15.54 5.25 8.27
N LEU A 126 -15.04 5.54 7.07
CA LEU A 126 -14.14 4.67 6.32
C LEU A 126 -12.65 5.01 6.51
N LEU A 127 -12.30 5.97 7.37
CA LEU A 127 -10.91 6.29 7.69
C LEU A 127 -10.23 5.04 8.27
N ASP A 128 -9.08 4.67 7.70
CA ASP A 128 -8.34 3.44 8.03
C ASP A 128 -9.24 2.21 8.29
N CYS A 129 -10.27 2.02 7.46
CA CYS A 129 -11.37 1.12 7.82
C CYS A 129 -10.93 -0.36 8.06
N PRO A 130 -11.67 -1.10 8.90
CA PRO A 130 -11.42 -2.52 9.14
C PRO A 130 -11.87 -3.40 7.96
N LEU A 131 -11.63 -4.70 8.07
CA LEU A 131 -12.21 -5.73 7.23
C LEU A 131 -13.74 -5.72 7.30
N SER A 132 -14.39 -6.07 6.20
CA SER A 132 -15.81 -6.40 6.17
C SER A 132 -16.04 -7.85 6.61
N ASP A 133 -17.30 -8.25 6.84
CA ASP A 133 -17.65 -9.65 7.11
C ASP A 133 -17.17 -10.59 5.98
N LEU A 134 -17.21 -10.12 4.74
CA LEU A 134 -16.66 -10.86 3.60
C LEU A 134 -15.15 -11.01 3.73
N GLY A 135 -14.44 -9.95 4.15
CA GLY A 135 -13.00 -10.00 4.38
C GLY A 135 -12.60 -10.97 5.49
N ILE A 136 -13.38 -11.03 6.57
CA ILE A 136 -13.16 -11.99 7.66
C ILE A 136 -13.28 -13.43 7.14
N LYS A 137 -14.33 -13.72 6.37
CA LYS A 137 -14.50 -15.05 5.73
C LYS A 137 -13.36 -15.41 4.79
N GLN A 138 -12.90 -14.45 3.97
CA GLN A 138 -11.72 -14.64 3.12
C GLN A 138 -10.48 -15.04 3.93
N CYS A 139 -10.25 -14.40 5.09
CA CYS A 139 -9.16 -14.78 5.98
C CYS A 139 -9.35 -16.17 6.60
N GLU A 140 -10.57 -16.54 7.01
CA GLU A 140 -10.86 -17.86 7.57
C GLU A 140 -10.57 -18.97 6.55
N GLU A 141 -11.02 -18.81 5.32
CA GLU A 141 -10.76 -19.74 4.21
C GLU A 141 -9.26 -19.87 3.91
N ALA A 142 -8.55 -18.73 3.88
CA ALA A 142 -7.12 -18.69 3.57
C ALA A 142 -6.21 -19.04 4.77
N SER A 143 -6.75 -19.14 6.00
CA SER A 143 -5.97 -19.48 7.20
C SER A 143 -5.39 -20.90 7.15
N ALA A 144 -6.03 -21.81 6.39
CA ALA A 144 -5.52 -23.16 6.17
C ALA A 144 -4.19 -23.14 5.40
N THR A 145 -4.07 -22.28 4.39
CA THR A 145 -2.82 -22.05 3.65
C THR A 145 -1.74 -21.50 4.57
N ALA A 146 -2.05 -20.46 5.35
CA ALA A 146 -1.12 -19.87 6.31
C ALA A 146 -0.58 -20.91 7.31
N SER A 147 -1.46 -21.75 7.86
CA SER A 147 -1.11 -22.77 8.86
C SER A 147 -0.23 -23.89 8.31
N ARG A 148 -0.21 -24.07 6.98
CA ARG A 148 0.65 -25.05 6.29
C ARG A 148 2.02 -24.50 5.90
N LEU A 149 2.27 -23.20 6.01
CA LEU A 149 3.59 -22.65 5.74
C LEU A 149 4.58 -23.16 6.78
N ALA A 150 5.75 -23.61 6.32
CA ALA A 150 6.76 -24.18 7.19
C ALA A 150 7.74 -23.10 7.61
N ASN A 151 8.09 -23.04 8.91
CA ASN A 151 9.13 -22.13 9.41
C ASN A 151 8.92 -20.65 9.10
N VAL A 152 7.68 -20.13 9.19
CA VAL A 152 7.47 -18.67 9.19
C VAL A 152 8.17 -18.07 10.40
N SER A 153 9.18 -17.25 10.16
CA SER A 153 9.99 -16.59 11.21
C SER A 153 9.53 -15.15 11.45
N ALA A 154 9.05 -14.47 10.40
CA ALA A 154 8.60 -13.09 10.48
C ALA A 154 7.40 -12.82 9.56
N VAL A 155 6.53 -11.91 10.02
CA VAL A 155 5.43 -11.37 9.22
C VAL A 155 5.54 -9.85 9.26
N PHE A 156 5.90 -9.23 8.14
CA PHE A 156 5.87 -7.78 7.98
C PHE A 156 4.46 -7.33 7.61
N ILE A 157 3.94 -6.31 8.28
CA ILE A 157 2.56 -5.88 8.13
C ILE A 157 2.50 -4.38 7.89
N SER A 158 1.67 -3.96 6.94
CA SER A 158 1.26 -2.56 6.83
C SER A 158 0.59 -2.07 8.13
N PRO A 159 0.82 -0.80 8.53
CA PRO A 159 0.20 -0.23 9.73
C PRO A 159 -1.32 0.02 9.60
N LEU A 160 -1.94 -0.18 8.42
CA LEU A 160 -3.38 0.02 8.23
C LEU A 160 -4.20 -1.14 8.84
N ARG A 161 -5.32 -0.82 9.52
CA ARG A 161 -6.12 -1.78 10.31
C ARG A 161 -6.53 -3.02 9.52
N ARG A 162 -6.95 -2.86 8.26
CA ARG A 162 -7.30 -3.99 7.37
C ARG A 162 -6.15 -4.99 7.15
N ALA A 163 -4.91 -4.53 7.08
CA ALA A 163 -3.75 -5.41 6.94
C ALA A 163 -3.40 -6.11 8.26
N LEU A 164 -3.46 -5.39 9.38
CA LEU A 164 -3.31 -5.94 10.73
C LEU A 164 -4.33 -7.04 11.03
N GLN A 165 -5.62 -6.79 10.76
CA GLN A 165 -6.67 -7.79 10.93
C GLN A 165 -6.45 -9.00 10.03
N THR A 166 -6.07 -8.79 8.77
CA THR A 166 -5.77 -9.88 7.86
C THR A 166 -4.63 -10.75 8.41
N ALA A 167 -3.52 -10.12 8.82
CA ALA A 167 -2.37 -10.84 9.38
C ALA A 167 -2.75 -11.63 10.63
N TYR A 168 -3.49 -11.04 11.57
CA TYR A 168 -3.93 -11.74 12.77
C TYR A 168 -4.82 -12.95 12.41
N LEU A 169 -5.84 -12.76 11.57
CA LEU A 169 -6.79 -13.82 11.22
C LEU A 169 -6.13 -14.98 10.46
N LEU A 170 -5.16 -14.70 9.59
CA LEU A 170 -4.41 -15.72 8.86
C LEU A 170 -3.48 -16.52 9.79
N PHE A 171 -2.75 -15.84 10.68
CA PHE A 171 -1.66 -16.46 11.43
C PHE A 171 -2.00 -16.89 12.85
N LYS A 172 -3.13 -16.45 13.45
CA LYS A 172 -3.49 -16.78 14.85
C LYS A 172 -3.57 -18.29 15.15
N SER A 173 -3.82 -19.12 14.15
CA SER A 173 -3.88 -20.59 14.26
C SER A 173 -2.61 -21.28 13.75
N HIS A 174 -1.60 -20.53 13.31
CA HIS A 174 -0.36 -21.09 12.81
C HIS A 174 0.39 -21.81 13.96
N PRO A 175 0.97 -23.01 13.73
CA PRO A 175 1.72 -23.73 14.75
C PRO A 175 2.86 -22.96 15.44
N ASN A 176 3.39 -21.92 14.78
CA ASN A 176 4.51 -21.09 15.24
C ASN A 176 4.04 -19.70 15.69
N PHE A 177 2.74 -19.45 15.85
CA PHE A 177 2.21 -18.11 16.12
C PHE A 177 2.93 -17.40 17.27
N ALA A 178 3.18 -18.11 18.37
CA ALA A 178 3.89 -17.60 19.55
C ALA A 178 5.36 -17.21 19.30
N SER A 179 6.00 -17.76 18.26
CA SER A 179 7.41 -17.52 17.92
C SER A 179 7.60 -16.62 16.69
N ILE A 180 6.54 -16.33 15.93
CA ILE A 180 6.62 -15.42 14.78
C ILE A 180 6.92 -14.00 15.28
N ASN A 181 7.88 -13.33 14.64
CA ASN A 181 8.13 -11.91 14.82
C ASN A 181 7.18 -11.09 13.92
N PHE A 182 6.22 -10.38 14.51
CA PHE A 182 5.28 -9.56 13.77
C PHE A 182 5.79 -8.13 13.70
N VAL A 183 6.17 -7.65 12.52
CA VAL A 183 6.85 -6.36 12.38
C VAL A 183 5.98 -5.38 11.61
N ILE A 184 5.63 -4.25 12.23
CA ILE A 184 4.88 -3.20 11.55
C ILE A 184 5.86 -2.31 10.79
N HIS A 185 5.67 -2.22 9.46
CA HIS A 185 6.58 -1.48 8.59
C HIS A 185 5.85 -0.35 7.84
N PRO A 186 6.19 0.93 8.07
CA PRO A 186 5.45 2.07 7.51
C PRO A 186 5.48 2.11 5.97
N HIS A 187 6.54 1.60 5.34
CA HIS A 187 6.63 1.52 3.88
C HIS A 187 5.58 0.61 3.24
N LEU A 188 4.92 -0.28 3.98
CA LEU A 188 3.94 -1.21 3.43
C LEU A 188 2.54 -0.61 3.25
N ARG A 189 2.28 0.63 3.65
CA ARG A 189 0.95 1.26 3.53
C ARG A 189 0.45 1.33 2.08
N GLU A 190 -0.87 1.43 1.89
CA GLU A 190 -1.42 1.68 0.55
C GLU A 190 -1.01 3.08 0.05
N ASN A 191 -1.00 3.26 -1.28
CA ASN A 191 -0.91 4.58 -1.89
C ASN A 191 -2.06 5.48 -1.39
N MET A 192 -1.75 6.71 -0.99
CA MET A 192 -2.77 7.63 -0.47
C MET A 192 -3.64 8.19 -1.61
N HIS A 193 -4.84 7.63 -1.74
CA HIS A 193 -5.80 8.00 -2.79
C HIS A 193 -7.18 8.35 -2.24
N THR A 194 -7.69 7.55 -1.31
CA THR A 194 -9.06 7.69 -0.81
C THR A 194 -9.07 7.70 0.72
N VAL A 195 -10.24 7.95 1.33
CA VAL A 195 -10.40 8.03 2.79
C VAL A 195 -9.85 6.81 3.53
N CYS A 196 -9.96 5.59 2.97
CA CYS A 196 -9.47 4.40 3.64
C CYS A 196 -7.93 4.29 3.67
N ASP A 197 -7.23 5.15 2.94
CA ASP A 197 -5.78 5.21 2.89
C ASP A 197 -5.21 6.26 3.86
N VAL A 198 -6.08 7.08 4.46
CA VAL A 198 -5.73 7.96 5.58
C VAL A 198 -5.65 7.10 6.84
N PRO A 199 -4.45 6.92 7.43
CA PRO A 199 -4.29 6.09 8.63
C PRO A 199 -4.88 6.76 9.86
N GLU A 200 -5.33 5.95 10.81
CA GLU A 200 -5.69 6.38 12.16
C GLU A 200 -4.42 6.72 12.97
N ASP A 201 -4.61 7.40 14.09
CA ASP A 201 -3.55 7.60 15.08
C ASP A 201 -2.92 6.28 15.49
N TRP A 202 -1.59 6.20 15.34
CA TRP A 202 -0.88 4.95 15.59
C TRP A 202 -1.05 4.44 17.02
N SER A 203 -1.17 5.32 18.02
CA SER A 203 -1.43 4.90 19.40
C SER A 203 -2.75 4.15 19.56
N VAL A 204 -3.79 4.56 18.84
CA VAL A 204 -5.12 3.91 18.86
C VAL A 204 -5.03 2.52 18.21
N VAL A 205 -4.37 2.46 17.04
CA VAL A 205 -4.17 1.19 16.33
C VAL A 205 -3.29 0.25 17.17
N GLU A 206 -2.20 0.75 17.73
CA GLU A 206 -1.28 -0.03 18.57
C GLU A 206 -2.00 -0.63 19.77
N GLU A 207 -2.79 0.17 20.51
CA GLU A 207 -3.58 -0.31 21.65
C GLU A 207 -4.52 -1.47 21.25
N GLN A 208 -5.17 -1.35 20.08
CA GLN A 208 -6.09 -2.37 19.58
C GLN A 208 -5.40 -3.71 19.26
N TYR A 209 -4.20 -3.70 18.67
CA TYR A 209 -3.56 -4.92 18.16
C TYR A 209 -2.42 -5.45 19.02
N ARG A 210 -1.87 -4.66 19.96
CA ARG A 210 -0.71 -5.05 20.79
C ARG A 210 -0.91 -6.38 21.51
N LEU A 211 -2.11 -6.62 22.04
CA LEU A 211 -2.44 -7.83 22.79
C LEU A 211 -2.79 -9.03 21.89
N LEU A 212 -3.04 -8.80 20.61
CA LEU A 212 -3.38 -9.86 19.67
C LEU A 212 -2.14 -10.58 19.12
N PHE A 213 -0.99 -9.91 19.10
CA PHE A 213 0.26 -10.44 18.54
C PHE A 213 1.31 -10.66 19.63
N PRO A 214 1.84 -11.89 19.80
CA PRO A 214 2.75 -12.23 20.89
C PRO A 214 4.11 -11.51 20.83
N ASN A 215 4.63 -11.23 19.64
CA ASN A 215 5.91 -10.54 19.42
C ASN A 215 5.75 -9.37 18.44
N LEU A 216 4.86 -8.44 18.76
CA LEU A 216 4.64 -7.26 17.91
C LEU A 216 5.78 -6.26 18.04
N ASN A 217 6.53 -6.05 16.96
CA ASN A 217 7.54 -5.01 16.84
C ASN A 217 6.98 -3.80 16.06
N THR A 218 7.02 -2.63 16.71
CA THR A 218 6.50 -1.35 16.18
C THR A 218 7.58 -0.27 16.08
N SER A 219 8.86 -0.65 16.19
CA SER A 219 9.98 0.29 16.27
C SER A 219 10.06 1.20 15.04
N PHE A 220 9.77 0.68 13.85
CA PHE A 220 9.81 1.47 12.62
C PHE A 220 8.77 2.59 12.61
N VAL A 221 7.53 2.30 13.01
CA VAL A 221 6.48 3.32 13.08
C VAL A 221 6.78 4.34 14.19
N GLN A 222 7.19 3.87 15.37
CA GLN A 222 7.57 4.75 16.49
C GLN A 222 8.73 5.69 16.13
N HIS A 223 9.69 5.24 15.32
CA HIS A 223 10.78 6.07 14.85
C HIS A 223 10.26 7.23 14.00
N VAL A 224 9.40 6.96 13.01
CA VAL A 224 8.90 7.97 12.07
C VAL A 224 7.81 8.87 12.65
N SER A 225 7.16 8.47 13.76
CA SER A 225 6.16 9.28 14.48
C SER A 225 6.74 10.46 15.28
N LYS A 226 8.06 10.56 15.45
CA LYS A 226 8.69 11.61 16.29
C LYS A 226 8.47 13.03 15.77
N GLU A 227 8.17 13.18 14.48
CA GLU A 227 8.00 14.49 13.82
C GLU A 227 6.53 14.84 13.53
N GLY A 228 5.58 14.10 14.11
CA GLY A 228 4.14 14.23 13.83
C GLY A 228 3.54 12.95 13.26
N PRO A 229 2.38 13.02 12.58
CA PRO A 229 1.73 11.85 12.02
C PRO A 229 2.68 11.07 11.09
N TRP A 230 2.96 9.82 11.46
CA TRP A 230 4.01 9.00 10.83
C TRP A 230 3.86 8.86 9.32
N TYR A 231 2.64 8.93 8.80
CA TYR A 231 2.37 8.76 7.38
C TYR A 231 2.62 10.03 6.58
N ILE A 232 2.61 11.22 7.21
CA ILE A 232 2.94 12.49 6.56
C ILE A 232 4.44 12.57 6.29
N SER A 233 5.28 12.09 7.22
CA SER A 233 6.75 12.07 7.01
C SER A 233 7.17 11.16 5.85
N GLN A 234 6.32 10.18 5.53
CA GLN A 234 6.45 9.23 4.43
C GLN A 234 5.93 9.75 3.08
N LEU A 235 5.33 10.94 3.06
CA LEU A 235 5.00 11.64 1.81
C LEU A 235 6.23 12.40 1.33
N GLN A 236 6.23 12.74 0.04
CA GLN A 236 7.29 13.48 -0.62
C GLN A 236 6.84 14.92 -0.85
N ASP A 237 7.81 15.78 -1.14
CA ASP A 237 7.54 17.17 -1.46
C ASP A 237 6.98 17.31 -2.89
N PRO A 238 6.10 18.31 -3.14
CA PRO A 238 5.70 19.37 -2.22
C PRO A 238 4.62 18.96 -1.20
N THR A 239 3.90 17.87 -1.43
CA THR A 239 2.74 17.45 -0.61
C THR A 239 3.05 17.35 0.89
N ARG A 240 4.18 16.74 1.27
CA ARG A 240 4.60 16.65 2.67
C ARG A 240 4.77 18.03 3.29
N THR A 241 5.50 18.92 2.63
CA THR A 241 5.74 20.28 3.10
C THR A 241 4.43 21.07 3.23
N GLU A 242 3.52 20.97 2.25
CA GLU A 242 2.21 21.62 2.28
C GLU A 242 1.36 21.16 3.49
N LEU A 243 1.28 19.84 3.71
CA LEU A 243 0.52 19.28 4.82
C LEU A 243 1.13 19.66 6.18
N LYS A 244 2.46 19.58 6.31
CA LYS A 244 3.17 20.02 7.53
C LYS A 244 2.93 21.51 7.79
N ALA A 245 3.02 22.36 6.77
CA ALA A 245 2.78 23.81 6.90
C ALA A 245 1.34 24.11 7.33
N THR A 246 0.36 23.41 6.75
CA THR A 246 -1.05 23.57 7.11
C THR A 246 -1.28 23.23 8.59
N LEU A 247 -0.77 22.09 9.05
CA LEU A 247 -0.87 21.66 10.45
C LEU A 247 -0.17 22.59 11.44
N GLN A 248 0.92 23.23 11.02
CA GLN A 248 1.62 24.22 11.83
C GLN A 248 0.88 25.56 11.89
N SER A 249 0.23 25.96 10.79
CA SER A 249 -0.51 27.23 10.70
C SER A 249 -1.87 27.20 11.40
N ASP A 250 -2.51 26.03 11.47
CA ASP A 250 -3.82 25.84 12.09
C ASP A 250 -3.78 24.67 13.07
N VAL A 251 -3.26 24.97 14.26
CA VAL A 251 -3.15 24.00 15.38
C VAL A 251 -4.50 23.50 15.89
N SER A 252 -5.62 24.10 15.45
CA SER A 252 -6.96 23.68 15.84
C SER A 252 -7.50 22.52 15.00
N LYS A 253 -6.98 22.34 13.78
CA LYS A 253 -7.39 21.25 12.90
C LYS A 253 -6.75 19.93 13.30
N HIS A 254 -7.55 18.87 13.30
CA HIS A 254 -7.02 17.52 13.42
C HIS A 254 -6.25 17.14 12.15
N HIS A 255 -5.18 16.36 12.25
CA HIS A 255 -4.40 15.96 11.07
C HIS A 255 -5.21 15.14 10.06
N HIS A 256 -6.18 14.35 10.53
CA HIS A 256 -7.16 13.68 9.67
C HIS A 256 -7.95 14.67 8.82
N ASP A 257 -8.39 15.80 9.37
CA ASP A 257 -9.15 16.80 8.62
C ASP A 257 -8.33 17.40 7.49
N VAL A 258 -7.10 17.82 7.80
CA VAL A 258 -6.18 18.42 6.81
C VAL A 258 -5.86 17.44 5.68
N VAL A 259 -5.60 16.18 6.02
CA VAL A 259 -5.28 15.16 5.02
C VAL A 259 -6.51 14.77 4.21
N MET A 260 -7.68 14.70 4.83
CA MET A 260 -8.95 14.45 4.14
C MET A 260 -9.32 15.58 3.18
N GLU A 261 -9.12 16.85 3.57
CA GLU A 261 -9.27 17.99 2.68
C GLU A 261 -8.36 17.86 1.45
N LYS A 262 -7.09 17.44 1.64
CA LYS A 262 -6.17 17.18 0.51
C LYS A 262 -6.64 16.03 -0.37
N VAL A 263 -7.06 14.90 0.21
CA VAL A 263 -7.60 13.74 -0.53
C VAL A 263 -8.77 14.15 -1.41
N LEU A 264 -9.74 14.90 -0.85
CA LEU A 264 -10.91 15.36 -1.58
C LEU A 264 -10.56 16.39 -2.66
N ALA A 265 -9.62 17.29 -2.39
CA ALA A 265 -9.17 18.29 -3.35
C ALA A 265 -8.38 17.71 -4.53
N THR A 266 -7.74 16.56 -4.34
CA THR A 266 -6.99 15.87 -5.40
C THR A 266 -7.77 14.77 -6.09
N TYR A 267 -8.99 14.47 -5.67
CA TYR A 267 -9.77 13.38 -6.26
C TYR A 267 -10.37 13.84 -7.61
N PRO A 268 -10.32 13.02 -8.69
CA PRO A 268 -10.06 11.58 -8.74
C PRO A 268 -8.58 11.15 -8.77
N GLU A 269 -7.64 12.09 -8.87
CA GLU A 269 -6.21 11.83 -8.78
C GLU A 269 -5.78 11.39 -7.36
N ARG A 270 -4.49 11.07 -7.22
CA ARG A 270 -3.89 10.54 -5.99
C ARG A 270 -3.09 11.62 -5.28
N VAL A 271 -3.13 11.62 -3.95
CA VAL A 271 -2.26 12.46 -3.11
C VAL A 271 -0.79 12.03 -3.27
N GLU A 272 -0.56 10.72 -3.42
CA GLU A 272 0.77 10.14 -3.62
C GLU A 272 0.98 9.72 -5.08
N SER A 273 2.08 10.20 -5.68
CA SER A 273 2.43 9.90 -7.08
C SER A 273 2.95 8.46 -7.26
N ALA A 274 3.06 8.04 -8.52
CA ALA A 274 3.69 6.76 -8.87
C ALA A 274 5.17 6.73 -8.45
N TYR A 275 5.91 7.81 -8.68
CA TYR A 275 7.30 7.94 -8.25
C TYR A 275 7.46 7.72 -6.74
N ASN A 276 6.59 8.35 -5.95
CA ASN A 276 6.59 8.25 -4.50
C ASN A 276 6.34 6.83 -4.01
N THR A 277 5.35 6.17 -4.61
CA THR A 277 5.02 4.78 -4.32
C THR A 277 6.19 3.86 -4.67
N ASN A 278 6.83 4.09 -5.82
CA ASN A 278 7.99 3.31 -6.23
C ASN A 278 9.19 3.49 -5.29
N GLN A 279 9.55 4.73 -4.92
CA GLN A 279 10.64 5.00 -3.97
C GLN A 279 10.44 4.22 -2.67
N ARG A 280 9.24 4.29 -2.10
CA ARG A 280 8.88 3.57 -0.88
C ARG A 280 8.96 2.05 -1.02
N VAL A 281 8.52 1.51 -2.17
CA VAL A 281 8.65 0.09 -2.51
C VAL A 281 10.12 -0.33 -2.63
N GLN A 282 10.96 0.45 -3.30
CA GLN A 282 12.38 0.15 -3.43
C GLN A 282 13.09 0.17 -2.08
N SER A 283 12.78 1.16 -1.22
CA SER A 283 13.31 1.20 0.15
C SER A 283 12.89 -0.04 0.95
N PHE A 284 11.65 -0.50 0.80
CA PHE A 284 11.21 -1.74 1.47
C PHE A 284 11.87 -2.99 0.90
N LYS A 285 12.05 -3.11 -0.42
CA LYS A 285 12.78 -4.22 -1.05
C LYS A 285 14.21 -4.31 -0.54
N HIS A 286 14.91 -3.18 -0.49
CA HIS A 286 16.29 -3.11 0.03
C HIS A 286 16.36 -3.54 1.50
N PHE A 287 15.45 -3.03 2.33
CA PHE A 287 15.32 -3.48 3.72
C PHE A 287 15.09 -4.99 3.81
N LEU A 288 14.18 -5.53 3.00
CA LEU A 288 13.81 -6.94 3.01
C LEU A 288 14.98 -7.83 2.61
N GLN A 289 15.78 -7.42 1.62
CA GLN A 289 17.01 -8.11 1.23
C GLN A 289 18.00 -8.21 2.40
N GLY A 290 18.27 -7.11 3.10
CA GLY A 290 19.15 -7.12 4.28
C GLY A 290 18.60 -7.95 5.44
N TYR A 291 17.27 -7.95 5.62
CA TYR A 291 16.63 -8.80 6.63
C TYR A 291 16.77 -10.29 6.29
N MET A 292 16.66 -10.66 5.02
CA MET A 292 16.78 -12.05 4.55
C MET A 292 18.17 -12.66 4.79
N GLU A 293 19.23 -11.86 4.76
CA GLU A 293 20.60 -12.32 5.03
C GLU A 293 20.76 -12.90 6.44
N ASN A 294 19.91 -12.46 7.38
CA ASN A 294 19.95 -12.82 8.79
C ASN A 294 18.74 -13.67 9.23
N SER A 295 17.80 -13.95 8.33
CA SER A 295 16.60 -14.75 8.65
C SER A 295 16.86 -16.23 8.39
N HIS A 296 16.42 -17.08 9.33
CA HIS A 296 16.49 -18.54 9.22
C HIS A 296 15.17 -19.20 8.78
N GLY A 297 14.17 -18.41 8.36
CA GLY A 297 12.84 -18.90 8.02
C GLY A 297 12.15 -18.09 6.93
N GLN A 298 10.93 -18.49 6.61
CA GLN A 298 10.08 -17.80 5.64
C GLN A 298 9.61 -16.47 6.19
N ILE A 299 9.60 -15.47 5.33
CA ILE A 299 9.11 -14.13 5.61
C ILE A 299 7.79 -13.96 4.87
N CYS A 300 6.74 -13.61 5.60
CA CYS A 300 5.49 -13.18 5.00
C CYS A 300 5.37 -11.65 5.03
N VAL A 301 4.72 -11.07 4.04
CA VAL A 301 4.47 -9.63 3.95
C VAL A 301 2.98 -9.41 3.68
N VAL A 302 2.27 -8.81 4.63
CA VAL A 302 0.83 -8.52 4.51
C VAL A 302 0.64 -7.03 4.20
N GLY A 303 0.10 -6.74 3.02
CA GLY A 303 0.04 -5.38 2.48
C GLY A 303 -1.13 -5.16 1.52
N HIS A 304 -0.95 -4.24 0.56
CA HIS A 304 -2.04 -3.70 -0.24
C HIS A 304 -1.84 -3.85 -1.74
N SER A 305 -2.94 -3.72 -2.48
CA SER A 305 -2.98 -3.90 -3.93
C SER A 305 -2.01 -3.00 -4.68
N GLN A 306 -2.06 -1.68 -4.49
CA GLN A 306 -1.18 -0.79 -5.26
C GLN A 306 0.26 -0.97 -4.82
N HIS A 307 0.53 -1.09 -3.52
CA HIS A 307 1.89 -1.41 -3.05
C HIS A 307 2.46 -2.67 -3.75
N PHE A 308 1.70 -3.77 -3.82
CA PHE A 308 2.17 -4.99 -4.46
C PHE A 308 2.19 -4.93 -5.99
N THR A 309 1.35 -4.13 -6.63
CA THR A 309 1.47 -3.82 -8.06
C THR A 309 2.85 -3.24 -8.38
N TYR A 310 3.33 -2.30 -7.57
CA TYR A 310 4.65 -1.70 -7.75
C TYR A 310 5.76 -2.69 -7.35
N MET A 311 5.53 -3.47 -6.29
CA MET A 311 6.51 -4.44 -5.79
C MET A 311 6.72 -5.62 -6.76
N THR A 312 5.69 -6.06 -7.47
CA THR A 312 5.74 -7.17 -8.46
C THR A 312 5.92 -6.70 -9.91
N ALA A 313 6.14 -5.39 -10.12
CA ALA A 313 6.30 -4.84 -11.45
C ALA A 313 7.59 -5.36 -12.12
N THR A 314 7.44 -5.81 -13.37
CA THR A 314 8.54 -6.30 -14.21
C THR A 314 8.88 -5.34 -15.35
N LYS A 315 8.03 -4.33 -15.59
CA LYS A 315 8.22 -3.35 -16.66
C LYS A 315 7.62 -1.99 -16.34
N TRP A 316 8.34 -0.95 -16.73
CA TRP A 316 8.00 0.46 -16.54
C TRP A 316 8.20 1.24 -17.85
N ASN A 317 7.36 2.25 -18.09
CA ASN A 317 7.68 3.28 -19.09
C ASN A 317 8.67 4.29 -18.51
N SER A 318 8.38 4.74 -17.29
CA SER A 318 9.21 5.62 -16.47
C SER A 318 8.87 5.39 -14.99
N PHE A 319 9.78 5.73 -14.07
CA PHE A 319 9.50 5.63 -12.63
C PHE A 319 8.48 6.65 -12.13
N THR A 320 8.13 7.65 -12.94
CA THR A 320 7.10 8.65 -12.62
C THR A 320 5.71 8.23 -13.07
N GLU A 321 5.60 7.11 -13.80
CA GLU A 321 4.35 6.52 -14.26
C GLU A 321 4.06 5.19 -13.52
N PRO A 322 2.79 4.76 -13.44
CA PRO A 322 2.44 3.43 -12.98
C PRO A 322 3.12 2.33 -13.82
N PRO A 323 3.42 1.16 -13.24
CA PRO A 323 4.04 0.05 -13.97
C PRO A 323 3.13 -0.46 -15.09
N VAL A 324 3.74 -1.00 -16.14
CA VAL A 324 3.04 -1.52 -17.33
C VAL A 324 2.74 -3.01 -17.19
N GLU A 325 3.70 -3.78 -16.68
CA GLU A 325 3.57 -5.22 -16.44
C GLU A 325 3.84 -5.51 -14.96
N TYR A 326 2.88 -6.18 -14.32
CA TYR A 326 2.88 -6.49 -12.88
C TYR A 326 1.89 -7.60 -12.55
N ARG A 327 1.94 -8.14 -11.32
CA ARG A 327 0.94 -9.06 -10.79
C ARG A 327 -0.06 -8.31 -9.91
N PHE A 328 -1.35 -8.39 -10.24
CA PHE A 328 -2.42 -7.90 -9.38
C PHE A 328 -2.97 -9.03 -8.52
N LEU A 329 -2.71 -8.97 -7.21
CA LEU A 329 -3.12 -10.03 -6.27
C LEU A 329 -4.61 -9.92 -5.92
N ALA A 330 -5.30 -11.05 -5.84
CA ALA A 330 -6.59 -11.16 -5.21
C ALA A 330 -6.48 -11.00 -3.69
N ASN A 331 -7.60 -10.71 -3.03
CA ASN A 331 -7.67 -10.60 -1.57
C ASN A 331 -7.27 -11.93 -0.92
N CYS A 332 -6.39 -11.89 0.09
CA CYS A 332 -5.81 -13.07 0.75
C CYS A 332 -5.01 -14.02 -0.17
N GLU A 333 -4.64 -13.61 -1.39
CA GLU A 333 -3.77 -14.41 -2.25
C GLU A 333 -2.35 -14.47 -1.67
N PHE A 334 -1.81 -15.68 -1.52
CA PHE A 334 -0.42 -15.93 -1.16
C PHE A 334 0.40 -16.03 -2.45
N TYR A 335 1.46 -15.24 -2.56
CA TYR A 335 2.29 -15.20 -3.77
C TYR A 335 3.78 -15.33 -3.44
N PRO A 336 4.50 -16.31 -4.03
CA PRO A 336 5.94 -16.45 -3.86
C PRO A 336 6.67 -15.28 -4.55
N PHE A 337 7.42 -14.50 -3.77
CA PHE A 337 7.91 -13.20 -4.21
C PHE A 337 9.39 -13.17 -4.61
N ASP A 338 10.17 -14.20 -4.26
CA ASP A 338 11.65 -14.15 -4.34
C ASP A 338 12.21 -13.62 -5.67
N LYS A 339 11.61 -14.02 -6.80
CA LYS A 339 12.03 -13.63 -8.15
C LYS A 339 11.93 -12.13 -8.45
N HIS A 340 11.20 -11.39 -7.62
CA HIS A 340 10.94 -9.95 -7.78
C HIS A 340 11.68 -9.10 -6.74
N LEU A 341 12.49 -9.71 -5.87
CA LEU A 341 13.25 -8.99 -4.84
C LEU A 341 14.37 -8.14 -5.45
N THR A 342 15.00 -8.62 -6.52
CA THR A 342 16.03 -7.86 -7.21
C THR A 342 15.41 -6.57 -7.75
N PRO A 343 16.02 -5.40 -7.46
CA PRO A 343 15.61 -4.15 -8.08
C PRO A 343 15.60 -4.32 -9.61
N VAL A 344 14.60 -3.75 -10.26
CA VAL A 344 14.58 -3.70 -11.72
C VAL A 344 15.58 -2.62 -12.13
N ASP A 345 16.69 -3.04 -12.74
CA ASP A 345 17.59 -2.11 -13.43
C ASP A 345 16.79 -1.45 -14.56
N ILE A 346 16.80 -0.12 -14.59
CA ILE A 346 16.13 0.69 -15.63
C ILE A 346 17.14 1.22 -16.62
#